data_AF-A0A3P9NKT0-F1
#
_entry.id   AF-A0A3P9NKT0-F1
#
_cell.length_a   1.000
_cell.length_b   1.000
_cell.length_c   1.000
_cell.angle_alpha   90.00
_cell.angle_beta   90.00
_cell.angle_gamma   90.00
#
_symmetry.space_group_name_H-M   'P 1'
#
loop_
_entity.id
_entity.type
_entity.pdbx_description
1 polymer ?
#
loop_
_entity_poly.entity_id
_entity_poly.type
_entity_poly.pdbx_seq_one_letter_code
_entity_poly.pdbx_strand_id
1 'polypeptide(L)'
;MASQLICSETQSRVSSVLNRDVKQFGKKFMFDCNEETCWNSDQGDRQWVLLEFPQSVKVSEVKLQFQGGFSAKACRLEGCRKDGNFTGLSQFYPEDNNCLQSFPIKEAPTVDKVKILFENSTDFFGRIIVYSLDIMGEKTS
;
A
#
# COMPACT_ATOMS: atom_id res chain seq x y z
N MET A 1 -11.38 -11.71 -14.72
CA MET A 1 -11.01 -10.32 -15.06
C MET A 1 -10.58 -9.66 -13.77
N ALA A 2 -9.38 -9.08 -13.74
CA ALA A 2 -8.88 -8.40 -12.55
C ALA A 2 -9.79 -7.22 -12.19
N SER A 3 -10.11 -7.10 -10.90
CA SER A 3 -10.98 -6.09 -10.32
C SER A 3 -10.35 -5.53 -9.05
N GLN A 4 -10.85 -4.40 -8.58
CA GLN A 4 -10.44 -3.83 -7.30
C GLN A 4 -10.73 -4.82 -6.16
N LEU A 5 -9.70 -5.15 -5.38
CA LEU A 5 -9.79 -6.09 -4.26
C LEU A 5 -10.13 -5.40 -2.95
N ILE A 6 -9.76 -4.13 -2.80
CA ILE A 6 -10.09 -3.32 -1.62
C ILE A 6 -11.60 -3.04 -1.62
N CYS A 7 -12.24 -3.24 -0.47
CA CYS A 7 -13.65 -2.93 -0.24
C CYS A 7 -13.86 -2.40 1.18
N SER A 8 -15.10 -2.02 1.51
CA SER A 8 -15.48 -1.51 2.83
C SER A 8 -15.18 -2.46 3.99
N GLU A 9 -15.07 -3.76 3.74
CA GLU A 9 -14.74 -4.79 4.75
C GLU A 9 -13.22 -5.02 4.87
N THR A 10 -12.41 -4.45 3.98
CA THR A 10 -10.96 -4.58 4.01
C THR A 10 -10.41 -3.82 5.22
N GLN A 11 -9.71 -4.53 6.11
CA GLN A 11 -9.07 -3.88 7.23
C GLN A 11 -7.70 -3.36 6.82
N SER A 12 -7.39 -2.12 7.20
CA SER A 12 -6.10 -1.50 6.92
C SER A 12 -5.36 -1.12 8.21
N ARG A 13 -4.04 -1.29 8.20
CA ARG A 13 -3.12 -0.79 9.23
C ARG A 13 -1.95 -0.11 8.56
N VAL A 14 -1.38 0.87 9.25
CA VAL A 14 -0.20 1.60 8.81
C VAL A 14 0.81 1.62 9.94
N SER A 15 2.07 1.66 9.57
CA SER A 15 3.23 1.83 10.46
C SER A 15 3.09 3.01 11.43
N SER A 16 2.75 4.19 10.90
CA SER A 16 2.67 5.44 11.66
C SER A 16 1.73 6.44 10.99
N VAL A 17 1.40 7.52 11.69
CA VAL A 17 0.65 8.67 11.18
C VAL A 17 1.31 9.92 11.74
N LEU A 18 1.58 10.91 10.89
CA LEU A 18 2.21 12.17 11.26
C LEU A 18 1.51 12.80 12.47
N ASN A 19 2.27 13.09 13.54
CA ASN A 19 1.77 13.66 14.80
C ASN A 19 0.60 12.89 15.45
N ARG A 20 0.38 11.62 15.06
CA ARG A 20 -0.80 10.83 15.41
C ARG A 20 -2.13 11.47 14.99
N ASP A 21 -2.10 12.42 14.05
CA ASP A 21 -3.30 13.11 13.57
C ASP A 21 -4.03 12.27 12.53
N VAL A 22 -4.76 11.28 13.02
CA VAL A 22 -5.59 10.39 12.19
C VAL A 22 -6.73 11.14 11.48
N LYS A 23 -7.12 12.33 11.98
CA LYS A 23 -8.21 13.10 11.38
C LYS A 23 -7.77 13.77 10.08
N GLN A 24 -6.51 14.18 9.98
CA GLN A 24 -5.96 14.86 8.79
C GLN A 24 -5.09 13.98 7.91
N PHE A 25 -4.40 12.99 8.49
CA PHE A 25 -3.39 12.19 7.77
C PHE A 25 -3.59 10.67 7.91
N GLY A 26 -4.80 10.24 8.27
CA GLY A 26 -5.11 8.83 8.51
C GLY A 26 -5.13 7.98 7.23
N LYS A 27 -4.83 6.69 7.38
CA LYS A 27 -4.84 5.67 6.31
C LYS A 27 -6.08 5.61 5.43
N LYS A 28 -7.24 6.05 5.94
CA LYS A 28 -8.51 6.05 5.18
C LYS A 28 -8.43 6.91 3.91
N PHE A 29 -7.58 7.94 3.94
CA PHE A 29 -7.40 8.88 2.85
C PHE A 29 -6.67 8.29 1.65
N MET A 30 -6.05 7.10 1.78
CA MET A 30 -5.53 6.40 0.60
C MET A 30 -6.63 5.76 -0.26
N PHE A 31 -7.87 5.67 0.24
CA PHE A 31 -8.96 4.88 -0.34
C PHE A 31 -10.23 5.70 -0.62
N ASP A 32 -10.22 7.01 -0.36
CA ASP A 32 -11.42 7.85 -0.45
C ASP A 32 -11.60 8.55 -1.80
N CYS A 33 -10.70 8.27 -2.75
CA CYS A 33 -10.69 8.86 -4.10
C CYS A 33 -10.62 10.39 -4.10
N ASN A 34 -10.07 11.00 -3.04
CA ASN A 34 -9.88 12.44 -2.95
C ASN A 34 -8.40 12.82 -3.10
N GLU A 35 -8.10 13.57 -4.15
CA GLU A 35 -6.74 14.00 -4.49
C GLU A 35 -6.15 15.02 -3.50
N GLU A 36 -6.98 15.62 -2.64
CA GLU A 36 -6.55 16.61 -1.63
C GLU A 36 -6.18 15.99 -0.29
N THR A 37 -6.53 14.73 -0.05
CA THR A 37 -6.28 14.04 1.22
C THR A 37 -5.28 12.92 1.07
N CYS A 38 -4.49 12.65 2.12
CA CYS A 38 -3.46 11.63 2.05
C CYS A 38 -3.26 10.91 3.38
N TRP A 39 -2.67 9.72 3.29
CA TRP A 39 -1.94 9.18 4.42
C TRP A 39 -0.54 9.80 4.45
N ASN A 40 -0.14 10.33 5.61
CA ASN A 40 1.19 10.85 5.86
C ASN A 40 1.80 10.09 7.04
N SER A 41 2.89 9.38 6.79
CA SER A 41 3.61 8.69 7.86
C SER A 41 4.32 9.70 8.76
N ASP A 42 4.61 9.28 9.99
CA ASP A 42 5.60 10.01 10.79
C ASP A 42 7.01 9.77 10.22
N GLN A 43 8.00 10.48 10.74
CA GLN A 43 9.41 10.23 10.43
C GLN A 43 9.83 8.81 10.86
N GLY A 44 10.77 8.23 10.12
CA GLY A 44 11.36 6.93 10.43
C GLY A 44 11.50 6.04 9.21
N ASP A 45 12.29 4.99 9.38
CA ASP A 45 12.62 4.07 8.29
C ASP A 45 11.56 2.97 8.13
N ARG A 46 11.47 2.44 6.91
CA ARG A 46 10.67 1.24 6.58
C ARG A 46 9.19 1.37 6.98
N GLN A 47 8.57 2.47 6.57
CA GLN A 47 7.12 2.65 6.68
C GLN A 47 6.40 1.54 5.91
N TRP A 48 5.19 1.21 6.32
CA TRP A 48 4.42 0.14 5.69
C TRP A 48 2.92 0.37 5.77
N VAL A 49 2.21 -0.25 4.83
CA VAL A 49 0.74 -0.40 4.80
C VAL A 49 0.43 -1.91 4.79
N LEU A 50 -0.49 -2.33 5.64
CA LEU A 50 -1.00 -3.70 5.71
C LEU A 50 -2.49 -3.68 5.39
N LEU A 51 -2.91 -4.56 4.51
CA LEU A 51 -4.30 -4.79 4.15
C LEU A 51 -4.68 -6.24 4.44
N GLU A 52 -5.83 -6.43 5.04
CA GLU A 52 -6.44 -7.72 5.32
C GLU A 52 -7.79 -7.79 4.62
N PHE A 53 -7.91 -8.71 3.67
CA PHE A 53 -9.08 -8.87 2.84
C PHE A 53 -10.12 -9.75 3.55
N PRO A 54 -11.43 -9.52 3.30
CA PRO A 54 -12.49 -10.34 3.91
C PRO A 54 -12.49 -11.79 3.41
N GLN A 55 -11.81 -12.07 2.31
CA GLN A 55 -11.64 -13.41 1.74
C GLN A 55 -10.31 -13.51 1.02
N SER A 56 -9.90 -14.73 0.70
CA SER A 56 -8.69 -15.00 -0.05
C SER A 56 -8.72 -14.36 -1.45
N VAL A 57 -7.59 -13.81 -1.87
CA VAL A 57 -7.43 -13.12 -3.16
C VAL A 57 -6.14 -13.55 -3.86
N LYS A 58 -6.10 -13.39 -5.18
CA LYS A 58 -4.89 -13.42 -6.00
C LYS A 58 -4.62 -12.03 -6.53
N VAL A 59 -3.51 -11.44 -6.10
CA VAL A 59 -3.14 -10.07 -6.47
C VAL A 59 -2.47 -10.06 -7.84
N SER A 60 -2.87 -9.13 -8.71
CA SER A 60 -2.29 -8.98 -10.05
C SER A 60 -1.63 -7.61 -10.28
N GLU A 61 -1.98 -6.58 -9.51
CA GLU A 61 -1.40 -5.25 -9.68
C GLU A 61 -1.54 -4.43 -8.38
N VAL A 62 -0.52 -3.62 -8.07
CA VAL A 62 -0.61 -2.52 -7.09
C VAL A 62 -0.69 -1.21 -7.86
N LYS A 63 -1.61 -0.33 -7.48
CA LYS A 63 -1.64 1.05 -7.96
C LYS A 63 -1.36 1.99 -6.80
N LEU A 64 -0.43 2.92 -6.99
CA LEU A 64 0.04 3.82 -5.95
C LEU A 64 0.28 5.21 -6.51
N GLN A 65 -0.12 6.23 -5.75
CA GLN A 65 0.20 7.62 -6.01
C GLN A 65 0.83 8.22 -4.75
N PHE A 66 2.10 8.59 -4.86
CA PHE A 66 2.84 9.27 -3.80
C PHE A 66 2.79 10.78 -3.97
N GLN A 67 3.04 11.54 -2.90
CA GLN A 67 3.38 12.96 -3.05
C GLN A 67 4.83 13.11 -3.51
N GLY A 68 5.07 14.02 -4.46
CA GLY A 68 6.42 14.37 -4.91
C GLY A 68 7.33 14.80 -3.74
N GLY A 69 8.53 14.24 -3.66
CA GLY A 69 9.49 14.41 -2.57
C GLY A 69 9.30 13.48 -1.36
N PHE A 70 8.25 12.66 -1.36
CA PHE A 70 7.89 11.74 -0.27
C PHE A 70 7.61 10.31 -0.76
N SER A 71 8.13 9.98 -1.93
CA SER A 71 7.92 8.70 -2.59
C SER A 71 8.87 7.64 -2.04
N ALA A 72 8.41 6.39 -2.03
CA ALA A 72 9.31 5.27 -1.78
C ALA A 72 10.22 5.06 -3.01
N LYS A 73 11.52 4.89 -2.79
CA LYS A 73 12.49 4.52 -3.83
C LYS A 73 12.42 3.04 -4.21
N ALA A 74 12.03 2.20 -3.24
CA ALA A 74 11.85 0.77 -3.42
C ALA A 74 10.72 0.28 -2.52
N CYS A 75 9.84 -0.54 -3.08
CA CYS A 75 8.73 -1.16 -2.38
C CYS A 75 8.85 -2.68 -2.46
N ARG A 76 8.65 -3.36 -1.33
CA ARG A 76 8.45 -4.81 -1.29
C ARG A 76 7.00 -5.12 -0.97
N LEU A 77 6.35 -5.87 -1.85
CA LEU A 77 5.04 -6.44 -1.59
C LEU A 77 5.23 -7.83 -0.99
N GLU A 78 4.64 -8.04 0.18
CA GLU A 78 4.58 -9.33 0.84
C GLU A 78 3.12 -9.74 1.01
N GLY A 79 2.87 -11.04 1.10
CA GLY A 79 1.56 -11.57 1.40
C GLY A 79 1.63 -12.80 2.26
N CYS A 80 0.54 -13.07 2.98
CA CYS A 80 0.40 -14.27 3.78
C CYS A 80 -1.02 -14.82 3.69
N ARG A 81 -1.14 -16.12 3.94
CA ARG A 81 -2.43 -16.80 4.11
C ARG A 81 -2.70 -16.95 5.61
N LYS A 82 -3.89 -16.56 6.07
CA LYS A 82 -4.33 -16.56 7.47
C LYS A 82 -3.30 -15.89 8.39
N ASP A 83 -2.85 -16.59 9.43
CA ASP A 83 -1.83 -16.15 10.38
C ASP A 83 -0.45 -16.76 10.09
N GLY A 84 -0.20 -17.13 8.84
CA GLY A 84 1.11 -17.56 8.38
C GLY A 84 2.12 -16.42 8.30
N ASN A 85 3.37 -16.77 7.97
CA ASN A 85 4.43 -15.80 7.76
C ASN A 85 4.24 -15.05 6.43
N PHE A 86 4.61 -13.77 6.42
CA PHE A 86 4.68 -12.98 5.20
C PHE A 86 5.79 -13.50 4.29
N THR A 87 5.45 -13.70 3.02
CA THR A 87 6.38 -14.08 1.94
C THR A 87 6.38 -13.02 0.86
N GLY A 88 7.54 -12.74 0.26
CA GLY A 88 7.64 -11.76 -0.82
C GLY A 88 6.85 -12.18 -2.06
N LEU A 89 5.98 -11.30 -2.54
CA LEU A 89 5.21 -11.46 -3.78
C LEU A 89 5.86 -10.72 -4.95
N SER A 90 6.36 -9.52 -4.71
CA SER A 90 6.97 -8.68 -5.75
C SER A 90 7.82 -7.57 -5.15
N GLN A 91 8.68 -6.98 -5.97
CA GLN A 91 9.42 -5.76 -5.66
C GLN A 91 9.26 -4.77 -6.81
N PHE A 92 9.02 -3.51 -6.50
CA PHE A 92 8.80 -2.46 -7.50
C PHE A 92 9.40 -1.13 -7.05
N TYR A 93 9.61 -0.23 -8.02
CA TYR A 93 10.39 1.00 -7.86
C TYR A 93 9.58 2.18 -8.39
N PRO A 94 8.84 2.89 -7.51
CA PRO A 94 8.10 4.08 -7.90
C PRO A 94 9.00 5.24 -8.32
N GLU A 95 8.52 6.02 -9.27
CA GLU A 95 9.09 7.32 -9.63
C GLU A 95 8.55 8.42 -8.71
N ASP A 96 9.37 9.43 -8.43
CA ASP A 96 9.00 10.57 -7.58
C ASP A 96 8.37 11.70 -8.40
N ASN A 97 7.19 11.45 -8.97
CA ASN A 97 6.56 12.33 -9.96
C ASN A 97 5.08 12.69 -9.68
N ASN A 98 4.54 12.28 -8.53
CA ASN A 98 3.13 12.49 -8.15
C ASN A 98 2.06 11.87 -9.09
N CYS A 99 2.48 11.04 -10.05
CA CYS A 99 1.54 10.34 -10.92
C CYS A 99 1.03 9.07 -10.22
N LEU A 100 -0.23 8.69 -10.52
CA LEU A 100 -0.71 7.35 -10.23
C LEU A 100 0.08 6.35 -11.08
N GLN A 101 0.75 5.41 -10.42
CA GLN A 101 1.61 4.41 -11.04
C GLN A 101 1.05 3.01 -10.82
N SER A 102 1.17 2.18 -11.85
CA SER A 102 0.72 0.78 -11.87
C SER A 102 1.92 -0.17 -11.82
N PHE A 103 1.88 -1.13 -10.91
CA PHE A 103 2.92 -2.15 -10.72
C PHE A 103 2.32 -3.55 -10.86
N PRO A 104 2.41 -4.16 -12.05
CA PRO A 104 1.92 -5.51 -12.28
C PRO A 104 2.69 -6.54 -11.44
N ILE A 105 1.97 -7.55 -10.94
CA ILE A 105 2.53 -8.67 -10.18
C ILE A 105 2.34 -9.94 -10.99
N LYS A 106 3.45 -10.65 -11.23
CA LYS A 106 3.43 -11.93 -11.93
C LYS A 106 3.17 -13.05 -10.94
N GLU A 107 2.17 -13.88 -11.25
CA GLU A 107 1.93 -15.17 -10.59
C GLU A 107 1.93 -15.12 -9.05
N ALA A 108 1.09 -14.25 -8.45
CA ALA A 108 0.95 -14.20 -7.01
C ALA A 108 0.21 -15.45 -6.46
N PRO A 109 0.70 -16.07 -5.37
CA PRO A 109 -0.09 -17.04 -4.62
C PRO A 109 -1.37 -16.42 -4.06
N THR A 110 -2.32 -17.28 -3.69
CA THR A 110 -3.52 -16.87 -2.96
C THR A 110 -3.16 -16.43 -1.55
N VAL A 111 -3.59 -15.22 -1.16
CA VAL A 111 -3.29 -14.58 0.12
C VAL A 111 -4.55 -13.99 0.77
N ASP A 112 -4.52 -13.83 2.08
CA ASP A 112 -5.58 -13.17 2.85
C ASP A 112 -5.15 -11.77 3.31
N LYS A 113 -3.84 -11.55 3.45
CA LYS A 113 -3.24 -10.28 3.84
C LYS A 113 -2.11 -9.91 2.89
N VAL A 114 -1.97 -8.62 2.63
CA VAL A 114 -0.83 -8.06 1.89
C VAL A 114 -0.20 -6.91 2.66
N LYS A 115 1.12 -6.86 2.64
CA LYS A 115 1.91 -5.80 3.27
C LYS A 115 2.81 -5.17 2.23
N ILE A 116 2.69 -3.86 2.06
CA ILE A 116 3.61 -3.06 1.27
C ILE A 116 4.60 -2.44 2.23
N LEU A 117 5.89 -2.76 2.07
CA LEU A 117 6.97 -2.11 2.78
C LEU A 117 7.63 -1.08 1.88
N PHE A 118 7.72 0.15 2.35
CA PHE A 118 8.44 1.25 1.72
C PHE A 118 9.86 1.27 2.28
N GLU A 119 10.80 0.62 1.58
CA GLU A 119 12.11 0.32 2.15
C GLU A 119 13.01 1.55 2.34
N ASN A 120 12.90 2.52 1.41
CA ASN A 120 13.66 3.77 1.43
C ASN A 120 12.75 4.90 0.90
N SER A 121 12.82 6.10 1.50
CA SER A 121 12.10 7.28 1.01
C SER A 121 13.00 8.24 0.21
N THR A 122 12.39 9.08 -0.62
CA THR A 122 13.03 10.28 -1.19
C THR A 122 13.13 11.42 -0.17
N ASP A 123 12.28 11.44 0.85
CA ASP A 123 12.36 12.38 1.97
C ASP A 123 13.53 12.05 2.91
N PHE A 124 14.23 13.08 3.39
CA PHE A 124 15.39 12.94 4.28
C PHE A 124 15.06 12.33 5.65
N PHE A 125 13.82 12.47 6.12
CA PHE A 125 13.36 11.94 7.40
C PHE A 125 12.65 10.58 7.28
N GLY A 126 12.66 9.98 6.08
CA GLY A 126 12.04 8.68 5.84
C GLY A 126 10.52 8.72 5.72
N ARG A 127 9.89 9.90 5.68
CA ARG A 127 8.43 10.02 5.58
C ARG A 127 7.92 9.51 4.24
N ILE A 128 6.73 8.94 4.25
CA ILE A 128 6.00 8.49 3.08
C ILE A 128 4.63 9.17 3.07
N ILE A 129 4.27 9.73 1.93
CA ILE A 129 2.94 10.32 1.73
C ILE A 129 2.28 9.64 0.53
N VAL A 130 1.09 9.09 0.75
CA VAL A 130 0.31 8.37 -0.27
C VAL A 130 -1.06 9.02 -0.39
N TYR A 131 -1.39 9.48 -1.59
CA TYR A 131 -2.71 10.01 -1.96
C TYR A 131 -3.67 8.88 -2.31
N SER A 132 -3.21 7.89 -3.07
CA SER A 132 -4.06 6.80 -3.55
C SER A 132 -3.33 5.47 -3.48
N LEU A 133 -4.00 4.45 -2.95
CA LEU A 133 -3.55 3.06 -2.96
C LEU A 133 -4.71 2.17 -3.40
N ASP A 134 -4.47 1.37 -4.43
CA ASP A 134 -5.38 0.32 -4.85
C ASP A 134 -4.67 -0.99 -5.12
N ILE A 135 -5.40 -2.09 -4.96
CA ILE A 135 -4.91 -3.45 -5.20
C ILE A 135 -5.88 -4.12 -6.16
N MET A 136 -5.38 -4.51 -7.34
CA MET A 136 -6.17 -5.22 -8.34
C MET A 136 -5.89 -6.73 -8.29
N GLY A 137 -6.89 -7.53 -8.66
CA GLY A 137 -6.74 -8.96 -8.76
C GLY A 137 -8.08 -9.69 -8.82
N GLU A 138 -8.07 -10.94 -8.39
CA GLU A 138 -9.25 -11.81 -8.41
C GLU A 138 -9.52 -12.37 -7.01
N LYS A 139 -10.79 -12.31 -6.61
CA LYS A 139 -11.29 -12.96 -5.39
C LYS A 139 -11.32 -14.47 -5.64
N THR A 140 -10.74 -15.25 -4.75
CA THR A 140 -10.81 -16.72 -4.85
C THR A 140 -11.98 -17.21 -4.01
N SER A 141 -13.01 -17.73 -4.67
CA SER A 141 -14.16 -18.39 -4.06
C SER A 141 -13.79 -19.64 -3.28
#